data_AF-A0A842NK48-F1
#
_entry.id   AF-A0A842NK48-F1
#
_cell.length_a   1.000
_cell.length_b   1.000
_cell.length_c   1.000
_cell.angle_alpha   90.00
_cell.angle_beta   90.00
_cell.angle_gamma   90.00
#
_symmetry.space_group_name_H-M   'P 1'
#
loop_
_entity.id
_entity.type
_entity.pdbx_description
1 polymer ?
#
loop_
_entity_poly.entity_id
_entity_poly.type
_entity_poly.pdbx_seq_one_letter_code
_entity_poly.pdbx_strand_id
1 'polypeptide(L)'
;MDNRVAALVAVGGGLVIFAVKLGAWYISGSIALLSDALESIINIVASCLMLYSVYVSARPADDEHHYGHQKVEYITSLAEGGLIITAAIFIIHTALERLSKPVPITSVGSAVGINLFATALNGGQGSTDT
;
A
#
# COMPACT_ATOMS: atom_id res chain seq x y z
N MET A 1 2.72 -22.84 7.45
CA MET A 1 2.09 -22.42 6.18
C MET A 1 3.20 -22.24 5.15
N ASP A 2 3.02 -22.74 3.93
CA ASP A 2 4.04 -22.56 2.89
C ASP A 2 4.19 -21.06 2.57
N ASN A 3 5.43 -20.53 2.53
CA ASN A 3 5.71 -19.10 2.29
C ASN A 3 5.03 -18.53 1.04
N ARG A 4 4.67 -19.37 0.07
CA ARG A 4 3.96 -18.99 -1.15
C ARG A 4 2.48 -18.68 -0.92
N VAL A 5 1.84 -19.36 0.02
CA VAL A 5 0.43 -19.14 0.38
C VAL A 5 0.27 -17.85 1.18
N ALA A 6 1.19 -17.57 2.11
CA ALA A 6 1.21 -16.31 2.87
C ALA A 6 1.36 -15.09 1.93
N ALA A 7 2.27 -15.19 0.94
CA ALA A 7 2.46 -14.16 -0.07
C ALA A 7 1.21 -13.90 -0.95
N LEU A 8 0.54 -14.96 -1.39
CA LEU A 8 -0.69 -14.85 -2.19
C LEU A 8 -1.85 -14.25 -1.38
N VAL A 9 -1.96 -14.60 -0.09
CA VAL A 9 -2.95 -14.04 0.83
C VAL A 9 -2.69 -12.55 1.08
N ALA A 10 -1.44 -12.13 1.27
CA ALA A 10 -1.08 -10.72 1.45
C ALA A 10 -1.41 -9.87 0.21
N VAL A 11 -1.03 -10.34 -0.98
CA VAL A 11 -1.32 -9.62 -2.24
C VAL A 11 -2.82 -9.58 -2.52
N GLY A 12 -3.52 -10.70 -2.35
CA GLY A 12 -4.97 -10.79 -2.55
C GLY A 12 -5.76 -9.93 -1.57
N GLY A 13 -5.38 -9.96 -0.28
CA GLY A 13 -5.96 -9.13 0.77
C GLY A 13 -5.76 -7.64 0.52
N GLY A 14 -4.55 -7.24 0.10
CA GLY A 14 -4.24 -5.86 -0.26
C GLY A 14 -5.11 -5.35 -1.42
N LEU A 15 -5.28 -6.16 -2.48
CA LEU A 15 -6.11 -5.81 -3.64
C LEU A 15 -7.58 -5.58 -3.28
N VAL A 16 -8.14 -6.41 -2.40
CA VAL A 16 -9.52 -6.26 -1.93
C VAL A 16 -9.68 -4.96 -1.12
N ILE A 17 -8.73 -4.68 -0.21
CA ILE A 17 -8.75 -3.48 0.61
C ILE A 17 -8.60 -2.22 -0.25
N PHE A 18 -7.71 -2.27 -1.26
CA PHE A 18 -7.56 -1.20 -2.22
C PHE A 18 -8.86 -0.92 -2.98
N ALA A 19 -9.55 -1.94 -3.49
CA ALA A 19 -10.82 -1.79 -4.20
C ALA A 19 -11.90 -1.15 -3.31
N VAL A 20 -11.98 -1.55 -2.04
CA VAL A 20 -12.91 -0.97 -1.05
C VAL A 20 -12.59 0.51 -0.80
N LYS A 21 -11.32 0.85 -0.57
CA LYS A 21 -10.89 2.24 -0.32
C LYS A 21 -11.09 3.14 -1.54
N LEU A 22 -10.83 2.62 -2.75
CA LEU A 22 -11.05 3.36 -3.99
C LEU A 22 -12.54 3.67 -4.20
N GLY A 23 -13.43 2.70 -3.93
CA GLY A 23 -14.87 2.91 -3.94
C GLY A 23 -15.32 3.92 -2.88
N ALA A 24 -14.76 3.85 -1.67
CA ALA A 24 -15.04 4.80 -0.60
C ALA A 24 -14.65 6.23 -0.98
N TRP A 25 -13.47 6.40 -1.59
CA TRP A 25 -13.01 7.69 -2.11
C TRP A 25 -13.94 8.23 -3.19
N TYR A 26 -14.30 7.40 -4.18
CA TYR A 26 -15.16 7.81 -5.29
C TYR A 26 -16.52 8.31 -4.81
N ILE A 27 -17.08 7.67 -3.77
CA ILE A 27 -18.39 8.03 -3.21
C ILE A 27 -18.30 9.24 -2.28
N SER A 28 -17.26 9.32 -1.43
CA SER A 28 -17.15 10.37 -0.40
C SER A 28 -16.53 11.67 -0.92
N GLY A 29 -15.68 11.58 -1.94
CA GLY A 29 -14.86 12.71 -2.39
C GLY A 29 -13.93 13.23 -1.30
N SER A 30 -13.48 12.42 -0.34
CA SER A 30 -12.62 12.85 0.76
C SER A 30 -11.13 12.68 0.42
N ILE A 31 -10.34 13.72 0.67
CA ILE A 31 -8.87 13.68 0.50
C ILE A 31 -8.23 12.70 1.50
N ALA A 32 -8.81 12.56 2.69
CA ALA A 32 -8.33 11.60 3.68
C ALA A 32 -8.48 10.15 3.19
N LEU A 33 -9.60 9.83 2.53
CA LEU A 33 -9.80 8.52 1.91
C LEU A 33 -8.92 8.30 0.67
N LEU A 34 -8.62 9.37 -0.08
CA LEU A 34 -7.64 9.33 -1.17
C LEU A 34 -6.25 8.95 -0.67
N SER A 35 -5.81 9.58 0.43
CA SER A 35 -4.53 9.27 1.09
C SER A 35 -4.46 7.81 1.52
N ASP A 36 -5.51 7.34 2.19
CA ASP A 36 -5.60 5.96 2.68
C ASP A 36 -5.64 4.93 1.54
N ALA A 37 -6.27 5.26 0.40
CA ALA A 37 -6.25 4.43 -0.80
C ALA A 37 -4.86 4.37 -1.45
N LEU A 38 -4.16 5.51 -1.55
CA LEU A 38 -2.80 5.58 -2.07
C LEU A 38 -1.82 4.78 -1.21
N GLU A 39 -1.95 4.84 0.10
CA GLU A 39 -1.14 4.03 1.04
C GLU A 39 -1.33 2.53 0.79
N SER A 40 -2.57 2.07 0.58
CA SER A 40 -2.82 0.67 0.23
C SER A 40 -2.19 0.26 -1.11
N ILE A 41 -2.15 1.14 -2.13
CA ILE A 41 -1.43 0.84 -3.39
C ILE A 41 0.05 0.65 -3.12
N ILE A 42 0.65 1.57 -2.37
CA ILE A 42 2.08 1.52 -2.06
C ILE A 42 2.42 0.21 -1.35
N ASN A 43 1.63 -0.18 -0.35
CA ASN A 43 1.85 -1.43 0.38
C ASN A 43 1.74 -2.67 -0.53
N ILE A 44 0.83 -2.68 -1.50
CA ILE A 44 0.73 -3.79 -2.49
C ILE A 44 1.99 -3.82 -3.36
N VAL A 45 2.43 -2.67 -3.88
CA VAL A 45 3.64 -2.59 -4.72
C VAL A 45 4.87 -3.00 -3.93
N ALA A 46 5.02 -2.51 -2.69
CA ALA A 46 6.09 -2.87 -1.78
C ALA A 46 6.11 -4.36 -1.48
N SER A 47 4.94 -4.97 -1.20
CA SER A 47 4.82 -6.41 -0.97
C SER A 47 5.23 -7.23 -2.20
N CYS A 48 4.84 -6.79 -3.40
CA CYS A 48 5.26 -7.42 -4.66
C CYS A 48 6.77 -7.32 -4.88
N LEU A 49 7.35 -6.13 -4.67
CA LEU A 49 8.80 -5.92 -4.78
C LEU A 49 9.56 -6.73 -3.74
N MET A 50 9.05 -6.82 -2.51
CA MET A 50 9.64 -7.62 -1.43
C MET A 50 9.62 -9.10 -1.79
N LEU A 51 8.50 -9.60 -2.31
CA LEU A 51 8.39 -10.99 -2.78
C LEU A 51 9.41 -11.28 -3.90
N TYR A 52 9.54 -10.34 -4.85
CA TYR A 52 10.53 -10.42 -5.91
C TYR A 52 11.96 -10.40 -5.36
N SER A 53 12.24 -9.53 -4.39
CA SER A 53 13.53 -9.44 -3.70
C SER A 53 13.91 -10.76 -3.02
N VAL A 54 12.97 -11.38 -2.30
CA VAL A 54 13.18 -12.70 -1.66
C VAL A 54 13.45 -13.77 -2.71
N TYR A 55 12.70 -13.78 -3.82
CA TYR A 55 12.91 -14.73 -4.91
C TYR A 55 14.30 -14.58 -5.57
N VAL A 56 14.73 -13.34 -5.83
CA VAL A 56 16.04 -13.04 -6.41
C VAL A 56 17.17 -13.34 -5.42
N SER A 57 16.99 -13.00 -4.14
CA SER A 57 17.96 -13.25 -3.07
C SER A 57 18.14 -14.74 -2.77
N ALA A 58 17.13 -15.57 -3.07
CA ALA A 58 17.20 -17.02 -2.94
C ALA A 58 17.93 -17.72 -4.12
N ARG A 59 18.33 -16.99 -5.18
CA ARG A 59 19.14 -17.56 -6.26
C ARG A 59 20.62 -17.72 -5.84
N PRO A 60 21.27 -18.84 -6.20
CA PRO A 60 22.69 -19.06 -5.90
C PRO A 60 23.56 -17.99 -6.55
N ALA A 61 24.75 -17.76 -5.99
CA ALA A 61 25.68 -16.74 -6.48
C ALA A 61 26.07 -16.99 -7.95
N ASP A 62 26.00 -15.91 -8.74
CA ASP A 62 26.36 -15.82 -10.17
C ASP A 62 27.73 -15.11 -10.29
N ASP A 63 28.48 -15.40 -11.35
CA ASP A 63 29.73 -14.73 -11.72
C ASP A 63 29.61 -13.18 -11.78
N GLU A 64 28.44 -12.64 -12.13
CA GLU A 64 28.18 -11.18 -12.09
C GLU A 64 28.04 -10.60 -10.66
N HIS A 65 27.75 -11.44 -9.65
CA HIS A 65 27.52 -10.99 -8.26
C HIS A 65 28.23 -11.89 -7.22
N HIS A 66 29.55 -11.81 -7.21
CA HIS A 66 30.44 -12.55 -6.29
C HIS A 66 30.17 -12.38 -4.78
N TYR A 67 29.46 -11.32 -4.36
CA TYR A 67 29.13 -11.04 -2.94
C TYR A 67 27.66 -11.36 -2.56
N GLY A 68 26.86 -11.91 -3.47
CA GLY A 68 25.45 -12.31 -3.23
C GLY A 68 24.42 -11.20 -3.47
N HIS A 69 23.16 -11.61 -3.68
CA HIS A 69 22.02 -10.74 -4.04
C HIS A 69 21.37 -10.00 -2.84
N GLN A 70 22.01 -9.99 -1.68
CA GLN A 70 21.48 -9.41 -0.43
C GLN A 70 21.24 -7.88 -0.53
N LYS A 71 21.81 -7.19 -1.52
CA LYS A 71 21.57 -5.76 -1.78
C LYS A 71 20.19 -5.46 -2.38
N VAL A 72 19.48 -6.45 -2.93
CA VAL A 72 18.18 -6.25 -3.60
C VAL A 72 17.09 -5.80 -2.62
N GLU A 73 17.19 -6.21 -1.36
CA GLU A 73 16.27 -5.79 -0.30
C GLU A 73 16.36 -4.28 -0.04
N TYR A 74 17.58 -3.73 0.06
CA TYR A 74 17.79 -2.29 0.20
C TYR A 74 17.25 -1.48 -0.98
N ILE A 75 17.42 -1.97 -2.21
CA ILE A 75 16.86 -1.31 -3.41
C ILE A 75 15.34 -1.30 -3.36
N THR A 76 14.73 -2.37 -2.85
CA THR A 76 13.29 -2.49 -2.69
C THR A 76 12.75 -1.49 -1.66
N SER A 77 13.39 -1.37 -0.49
CA SER A 77 13.00 -0.38 0.52
C SER A 77 13.21 1.07 0.05
N LEU A 78 14.26 1.33 -0.73
CA LEU A 78 14.48 2.65 -1.36
C LEU A 78 13.38 2.98 -2.37
N ALA A 79 12.96 2.01 -3.19
CA ALA A 79 11.86 2.20 -4.14
C ALA A 79 10.53 2.47 -3.43
N GLU A 80 10.21 1.71 -2.39
CA GLU A 80 9.03 1.94 -1.55
C GLU A 80 9.04 3.33 -0.91
N GLY A 81 10.16 3.73 -0.30
CA GLY A 81 10.30 5.06 0.29
C GLY A 81 10.09 6.19 -0.73
N GLY A 82 10.58 6.02 -1.96
CA GLY A 82 10.35 6.97 -3.05
C GLY A 82 8.88 7.09 -3.46
N LEU A 83 8.14 5.97 -3.49
CA LEU A 83 6.70 5.96 -3.77
C LEU A 83 5.91 6.69 -2.67
N ILE A 84 6.27 6.48 -1.40
CA ILE A 84 5.65 7.18 -0.25
C ILE A 84 5.84 8.69 -0.36
N ILE A 85 7.07 9.15 -0.62
CA ILE A 85 7.37 10.59 -0.77
C ILE A 85 6.55 11.19 -1.93
N THR A 86 6.48 10.48 -3.06
CA THR A 86 5.72 10.93 -4.22
C THR A 86 4.22 11.05 -3.92
N ALA A 87 3.64 10.06 -3.25
CA ALA A 87 2.23 10.11 -2.84
C ALA A 87 1.97 11.23 -1.83
N ALA A 88 2.88 11.45 -0.88
CA ALA A 88 2.76 12.53 0.09
C ALA A 88 2.73 13.92 -0.59
N ILE A 89 3.61 14.16 -1.56
CA ILE A 89 3.62 15.41 -2.34
C ILE A 89 2.29 15.58 -3.10
N PHE A 90 1.78 14.51 -3.73
CA PHE A 90 0.51 14.53 -4.45
C PHE A 90 -0.69 14.84 -3.53
N ILE A 91 -0.73 14.26 -2.33
CA ILE A 91 -1.76 14.51 -1.32
C ILE A 91 -1.70 15.97 -0.85
N ILE A 92 -0.50 16.49 -0.56
CA ILE A 92 -0.32 17.89 -0.15
C ILE A 92 -0.84 18.83 -1.24
N HIS A 93 -0.49 18.59 -2.51
CA HIS A 93 -0.97 19.40 -3.62
C HIS A 93 -2.51 19.40 -3.71
N THR A 94 -3.12 18.21 -3.63
CA THR A 94 -4.58 18.03 -3.66
C THR A 94 -5.25 18.71 -2.46
N ALA A 95 -4.63 18.66 -1.28
CA ALA A 95 -5.10 19.32 -0.07
C ALA A 95 -5.08 20.85 -0.21
N LEU A 96 -4.01 21.41 -0.77
CA LEU A 96 -3.89 22.86 -1.02
C LEU A 96 -4.93 23.36 -2.04
N GLU A 97 -5.16 22.60 -3.12
CA GLU A 97 -6.22 22.92 -4.09
C GLU A 97 -7.61 22.94 -3.45
N ARG A 98 -7.89 21.97 -2.58
CA ARG A 98 -9.17 21.87 -1.85
C ARG A 98 -9.35 22.95 -0.81
N LEU A 99 -8.28 23.42 -0.19
CA LEU A 99 -8.32 24.59 0.67
C LEU A 99 -8.72 25.85 -0.11
N SER A 100 -8.25 25.95 -1.36
CA SER A 100 -8.53 27.07 -2.26
C SER A 100 -9.92 26.98 -2.91
N LYS A 101 -10.45 25.76 -3.14
CA LYS A 101 -11.79 25.48 -3.68
C LYS A 101 -12.51 24.45 -2.80
N PRO A 102 -13.24 24.90 -1.76
CA PRO A 102 -13.95 24.00 -0.86
C PRO A 102 -15.04 23.24 -1.62
N VAL A 103 -14.81 21.93 -1.85
CA VAL A 103 -15.85 21.02 -2.31
C VAL A 103 -16.56 20.45 -1.08
N PRO A 104 -17.90 20.56 -0.97
CA PRO A 104 -18.62 19.99 0.16
C PRO A 104 -18.40 18.48 0.21
N ILE A 105 -17.87 18.01 1.35
CA ILE A 105 -17.68 16.59 1.63
C ILE A 105 -19.07 15.98 1.80
N THR A 106 -19.51 15.25 0.78
CA THR A 106 -20.83 14.65 0.76
C THR A 106 -20.75 13.39 1.63
N SER A 107 -21.25 13.49 2.87
CA SER A 107 -21.35 12.38 3.84
C SER A 107 -20.05 11.95 4.55
N VAL A 108 -19.55 12.81 5.45
CA VAL A 108 -18.50 12.48 6.44
C VAL A 108 -18.86 11.23 7.26
N GLY A 109 -20.14 11.03 7.59
CA GLY A 109 -20.61 9.86 8.35
C GLY A 109 -20.39 8.53 7.64
N SER A 110 -20.71 8.44 6.35
CA SER A 110 -20.45 7.22 5.57
C SER A 110 -18.95 6.98 5.32
N ALA A 111 -18.19 8.05 5.13
CA ALA A 111 -16.74 8.01 4.92
C ALA A 111 -16.00 7.41 6.12
N VAL A 112 -16.37 7.84 7.33
CA VAL A 112 -15.81 7.32 8.58
C VAL A 112 -16.21 5.85 8.77
N GLY A 113 -17.46 5.49 8.50
CA GLY A 113 -17.92 4.10 8.58
C GLY A 113 -17.15 3.14 7.67
N ILE A 114 -16.89 3.55 6.42
CA ILE A 114 -16.13 2.72 5.48
C ILE A 114 -14.65 2.65 5.87
N ASN A 115 -14.05 3.75 6.34
CA ASN A 115 -12.66 3.74 6.80
C ASN A 115 -12.46 2.87 8.04
N LEU A 116 -13.40 2.90 9.00
CA LEU A 116 -13.39 2.02 10.17
C LEU A 116 -13.52 0.55 9.77
N PHE A 117 -14.38 0.24 8.79
CA PHE A 117 -14.53 -1.12 8.28
C PHE A 117 -13.26 -1.61 7.56
N ALA A 118 -12.66 -0.77 6.71
CA ALA A 118 -11.40 -1.08 6.04
C ALA A 118 -10.24 -1.25 7.04
N THR A 119 -10.19 -0.42 8.07
CA THR A 119 -9.20 -0.53 9.17
C THR A 119 -9.39 -1.82 9.96
N ALA A 120 -10.63 -2.21 10.25
CA ALA A 120 -10.93 -3.47 10.92
C ALA A 120 -10.50 -4.69 10.10
N LEU A 121 -10.70 -4.65 8.77
CA LEU A 121 -10.22 -5.70 7.85
C LEU A 121 -8.69 -5.76 7.82
N ASN A 122 -8.00 -4.61 7.81
CA ASN A 122 -6.54 -4.54 7.92
C ASN A 122 -6.04 -5.13 9.25
N GLY A 123 -6.66 -4.75 10.37
CA GLY A 123 -6.30 -5.27 11.70
C GLY A 123 -6.49 -6.78 11.85
N GLY A 124 -7.52 -7.34 11.20
CA GLY A 124 -7.75 -8.79 11.17
C GLY A 124 -6.73 -9.56 10.34
N GLN A 125 -6.12 -8.95 9.32
CA GLN A 125 -5.01 -9.57 8.58
C GLN A 125 -3.72 -9.60 9.42
N GLY A 126 -3.45 -8.55 10.22
CA GLY A 126 -2.27 -8.47 11.09
C GLY A 126 -2.27 -9.46 12.27
N SER A 127 -3.44 -9.96 12.70
CA SER A 127 -3.52 -10.98 13.77
C SER A 127 -3.22 -12.41 13.29
N THR A 128 -3.00 -12.60 11.99
CA THR A 128 -2.67 -13.92 11.42
C THR A 128 -1.16 -14.19 11.36
N ASP A 129 -0.34 -13.20 11.76
CA ASP A 129 1.14 -13.26 11.74
C ASP A 129 1.78 -13.43 13.14
N THR A 130 1.01 -13.87 14.16
CA THR A 130 1.56 -14.35 15.44
C THR A 130 1.43 -15.86 15.56
#